data_AF-A0A2G8KVJ1-F1
#
_entry.id   AF-A0A2G8KVJ1-F1
#
_cell.length_a   1.000
_cell.length_b   1.000
_cell.length_c   1.000
_cell.angle_alpha   90.00
_cell.angle_beta   90.00
_cell.angle_gamma   90.00
#
_symmetry.space_group_name_H-M   'P 1'
#
loop_
_entity.id
_entity.type
_entity.pdbx_description
1 polymer ?
#
loop_
_entity_poly.entity_id
_entity_poly.type
_entity_poly.pdbx_seq_one_letter_code
_entity_poly.pdbx_strand_id
1 'polypeptide(L)'
;MSCTLCRSGRQGVSVLQRAQRRKVEWPEKPDQLRSPVEENLPYTTIDEAFESMLQYMSTSSRQCKRFFVSSPPHTHNSCDKNHCSRFHSPQYPYRPQRHPLQQSENMNILVTPGTYAVTAGAWGRDSQQTHVVRLDPGQSVNLDFNL
;
A
#
# COMPACT_ATOMS: atom_id res chain seq x y z
N MET A 1 -35.82 32.65 5.77
CA MET A 1 -35.09 31.63 6.54
C MET A 1 -35.17 30.30 5.79
N SER A 2 -34.04 29.78 5.30
CA SER A 2 -34.02 28.50 4.56
C SER A 2 -33.92 27.34 5.55
N CYS A 3 -34.98 26.54 5.66
CA CYS A 3 -34.99 25.29 6.44
C CYS A 3 -33.96 24.30 5.84
N THR A 4 -32.84 24.12 6.54
CA THR A 4 -31.74 23.20 6.16
C THR A 4 -32.20 21.75 6.13
N LEU A 5 -33.02 21.34 7.11
CA LEU A 5 -33.64 20.02 7.18
C LEU A 5 -34.52 19.71 5.96
N CYS A 6 -35.27 20.70 5.50
CA CYS A 6 -36.12 20.58 4.33
C CYS A 6 -35.31 20.48 3.03
N ARG A 7 -34.12 21.12 2.99
CA ARG A 7 -33.19 21.04 1.85
C ARG A 7 -32.54 19.67 1.77
N SER A 8 -32.06 19.12 2.89
CA SER A 8 -31.49 17.77 2.93
C SER A 8 -32.53 16.71 2.60
N GLY A 9 -33.76 16.83 3.11
CA GLY A 9 -34.87 15.94 2.77
C GLY A 9 -35.16 15.90 1.26
N ARG A 10 -35.25 17.06 0.61
CA ARG A 10 -35.45 17.14 -0.86
C ARG A 10 -34.29 16.55 -1.66
N GLN A 11 -33.05 16.80 -1.22
CA GLN A 11 -31.87 16.21 -1.86
C GLN A 11 -31.84 14.69 -1.71
N GLY A 12 -32.19 14.14 -0.54
CA GLY A 12 -32.27 12.70 -0.31
C GLY A 12 -33.27 12.01 -1.24
N VAL A 13 -34.47 12.59 -1.40
CA VAL A 13 -35.49 12.07 -2.33
C VAL A 13 -34.99 12.11 -3.78
N SER A 14 -34.33 13.19 -4.20
CA SER A 14 -33.79 13.31 -5.56
C SER A 14 -32.69 12.28 -5.85
N VAL A 15 -31.82 12.01 -4.87
CA VAL A 15 -30.77 10.99 -4.97
C VAL A 15 -31.38 9.59 -5.06
N LEU A 16 -32.37 9.27 -4.21
CA LEU A 16 -33.09 8.00 -4.24
C LEU A 16 -33.74 7.75 -5.62
N GLN A 17 -34.47 8.72 -6.14
CA GLN A 17 -35.11 8.61 -7.47
C GLN A 17 -34.09 8.43 -8.59
N ARG A 18 -32.92 9.10 -8.49
CA ARG A 18 -31.83 8.92 -9.46
C ARG A 18 -31.20 7.53 -9.38
N ALA A 19 -31.05 6.98 -8.17
CA ALA A 19 -30.53 5.63 -7.97
C ALA A 19 -31.51 4.56 -8.46
N GLN A 20 -32.81 4.71 -8.19
CA GLN A 20 -33.84 3.80 -8.69
C GLN A 20 -33.91 3.72 -10.22
N ARG A 21 -33.69 4.85 -10.92
CA ARG A 21 -33.58 4.88 -12.39
C ARG A 21 -32.33 4.19 -12.93
N ARG A 22 -31.31 4.00 -12.08
CA ARG A 22 -30.08 3.27 -12.39
C ARG A 22 -30.14 1.84 -11.83
N LYS A 23 -31.26 1.15 -12.01
CA LYS A 23 -31.34 -0.28 -11.72
C LYS A 23 -30.27 -0.97 -12.57
N VAL A 24 -29.15 -1.33 -11.94
CA VAL A 24 -28.11 -2.15 -12.57
C VAL A 24 -28.60 -3.58 -12.49
N GLU A 25 -29.07 -4.11 -13.61
CA GLU A 25 -29.14 -5.55 -13.75
C GLU A 25 -27.72 -6.05 -13.91
N TRP A 26 -27.20 -6.61 -12.83
CA TRP A 26 -25.98 -7.38 -12.89
C TRP A 26 -26.26 -8.58 -13.79
N PRO A 27 -25.40 -8.86 -14.78
CA PRO A 27 -25.52 -10.08 -15.55
C PRO A 27 -25.57 -11.26 -14.57
N GLU A 28 -26.65 -12.04 -14.61
CA GLU A 28 -26.58 -13.37 -14.01
C GLU A 28 -25.42 -14.09 -14.69
N LYS A 29 -24.52 -14.66 -13.88
CA LYS A 29 -23.32 -15.32 -14.39
C LYS A 29 -23.78 -16.34 -15.44
N PRO A 30 -23.40 -16.19 -16.72
CA PRO A 30 -23.71 -17.22 -17.69
C PRO A 30 -23.04 -18.50 -17.20
N ASP A 31 -23.85 -19.56 -17.16
CA ASP A 31 -23.40 -20.89 -16.82
C ASP A 31 -22.19 -21.23 -17.69
N GLN A 32 -21.18 -21.79 -17.03
CA GLN A 32 -19.81 -21.86 -17.50
C GLN A 32 -19.68 -22.54 -18.87
N LEU A 33 -19.44 -21.75 -19.93
CA LEU A 33 -18.53 -22.18 -20.99
C LEU A 33 -17.16 -21.56 -20.69
N ARG A 34 -16.33 -22.34 -19.98
CA ARG A 34 -14.97 -21.98 -19.62
C ARG A 34 -14.15 -21.70 -20.89
N SER A 35 -13.69 -20.48 -21.05
CA SER A 35 -12.52 -20.15 -21.88
C SER A 35 -11.25 -20.64 -21.17
N PRO A 36 -10.25 -21.27 -21.84
CA PRO A 36 -9.08 -21.84 -21.17
C PRO A 36 -8.05 -20.81 -20.67
N VAL A 37 -8.34 -19.52 -20.69
CA VAL A 37 -7.38 -18.46 -20.35
C VAL A 37 -7.98 -17.55 -19.31
N GLU A 38 -8.04 -18.03 -18.08
CA GLU A 38 -7.76 -17.29 -16.83
C GLU A 38 -8.02 -18.28 -15.68
N GLU A 39 -7.06 -19.19 -15.51
CA GLU A 39 -7.01 -20.03 -14.32
C GLU A 39 -6.88 -19.08 -13.13
N ASN A 40 -7.97 -18.92 -12.38
CA ASN A 40 -7.94 -18.39 -11.03
C ASN A 40 -7.07 -19.38 -10.23
N LEU A 41 -5.76 -19.20 -10.30
CA LEU A 41 -4.85 -19.74 -9.33
C LEU A 41 -5.28 -19.09 -8.01
N PRO A 42 -5.73 -19.87 -7.01
CA PRO A 42 -5.84 -19.32 -5.68
C PRO A 42 -4.43 -18.93 -5.31
N TYR A 43 -4.12 -17.62 -5.29
CA TYR A 43 -2.86 -17.13 -4.73
C TYR A 43 -2.72 -17.82 -3.38
N THR A 44 -1.77 -18.74 -3.30
CA THR A 44 -1.71 -19.71 -2.20
C THR A 44 -1.30 -19.03 -0.91
N THR A 45 -0.71 -17.84 -1.04
CA THR A 45 -0.30 -16.96 0.04
C THR A 45 -0.48 -15.49 -0.37
N ILE A 46 -0.54 -14.60 0.64
CA ILE A 46 -0.56 -13.14 0.42
C ILE A 46 0.75 -12.67 -0.24
N ASP A 47 1.87 -13.33 0.06
CA ASP A 47 3.18 -13.02 -0.52
C ASP A 47 3.20 -13.23 -2.04
N GLU A 48 2.58 -14.31 -2.53
CA GLU A 48 2.45 -14.58 -3.96
C GLU A 48 1.63 -13.50 -4.69
N ALA A 49 0.59 -12.98 -4.03
CA ALA A 49 -0.20 -11.87 -4.57
C ALA A 49 0.62 -10.59 -4.67
N PHE A 50 1.41 -10.26 -3.64
CA PHE A 50 2.32 -9.12 -3.68
C PHE A 50 3.42 -9.29 -4.73
N GLU A 51 3.99 -10.49 -4.86
CA GLU A 51 5.00 -10.79 -5.88
C GLU A 51 4.45 -10.62 -7.30
N SER A 52 3.23 -11.11 -7.56
CA SER A 52 2.52 -10.91 -8.82
C SER A 52 2.29 -9.43 -9.12
N MET A 53 1.83 -8.65 -8.13
CA MET A 53 1.66 -7.20 -8.29
C MET A 53 3.00 -6.51 -8.59
N LEU A 54 4.07 -6.85 -7.88
CA LEU A 54 5.41 -6.31 -8.12
C LEU A 54 5.92 -6.67 -9.51
N GLN A 55 5.66 -7.89 -9.97
CA GLN A 55 6.00 -8.33 -11.32
C GLN A 55 5.23 -7.55 -12.38
N TYR A 56 3.94 -7.28 -12.16
CA TYR A 56 3.13 -6.48 -13.07
C TYR A 56 3.60 -5.01 -13.11
N MET A 57 3.87 -4.43 -11.94
CA MET A 57 4.40 -3.06 -11.82
C MET A 57 5.77 -2.90 -12.49
N SER A 58 6.67 -3.86 -12.31
CA SER A 58 7.99 -3.85 -12.95
C SER A 58 7.88 -4.03 -14.47
N THR A 59 7.02 -4.95 -14.92
CA THR A 59 6.79 -5.22 -16.34
C THR A 59 6.21 -3.99 -17.03
N SER A 60 5.14 -3.41 -16.49
CA SER A 60 4.51 -2.19 -17.03
C SER A 60 5.49 -1.02 -17.09
N SER A 61 6.27 -0.79 -16.03
CA SER A 61 7.31 0.26 -16.00
C SER A 61 8.36 0.05 -17.08
N ARG A 62 8.80 -1.20 -17.30
CA ARG A 62 9.76 -1.55 -18.35
C ARG A 62 9.19 -1.32 -19.75
N GLN A 63 7.95 -1.73 -20.00
CA GLN A 63 7.31 -1.52 -21.30
C GLN A 63 7.07 -0.04 -21.58
N CYS A 64 6.69 0.74 -20.57
CA CYS A 64 6.57 2.18 -20.66
C CYS A 64 7.89 2.83 -21.09
N LYS A 65 9.01 2.46 -20.44
CA LYS A 65 10.34 2.92 -20.83
C LYS A 65 10.68 2.53 -22.28
N ARG A 66 10.41 1.28 -22.67
CA ARG A 66 10.65 0.81 -24.05
C ARG A 66 9.89 1.63 -25.07
N PHE A 67 8.61 1.88 -24.85
CA PHE A 67 7.74 2.65 -25.74
C PHE A 67 8.27 4.06 -26.00
N PHE A 68 8.66 4.78 -24.94
CA PHE A 68 9.16 6.15 -25.04
C PHE A 68 10.61 6.24 -25.53
N VAL A 69 11.39 5.15 -25.43
CA VAL A 69 12.72 5.06 -26.06
C VAL A 69 12.61 4.75 -27.56
N SER A 70 11.66 3.91 -27.95
CA SER A 70 11.45 3.55 -29.37
C SER A 70 10.72 4.62 -30.17
N SER A 71 9.99 5.51 -29.50
CA SER A 71 9.21 6.56 -30.15
C SER A 71 10.05 7.84 -30.35
N PRO A 72 10.02 8.46 -31.53
CA PRO A 72 10.73 9.71 -31.77
C PRO A 72 10.20 10.87 -30.89
N PRO A 73 11.05 11.81 -30.44
CA PRO A 73 10.64 12.88 -29.51
C PRO A 73 9.52 13.82 -30.03
N HIS A 74 9.29 13.85 -31.34
CA HIS A 74 8.26 14.68 -31.97
C HIS A 74 6.85 14.07 -31.88
N THR A 75 6.72 12.78 -31.56
CA THR A 75 5.40 12.14 -31.35
C THR A 75 4.89 12.33 -29.93
N HIS A 76 5.72 12.85 -29.01
CA HIS A 76 5.39 13.00 -27.61
C HIS A 76 4.60 14.30 -27.39
N ASN A 77 3.40 14.16 -26.83
CA ASN A 77 2.58 15.30 -26.41
C ASN A 77 3.09 15.90 -25.08
N SER A 78 2.45 16.96 -24.59
CA SER A 78 2.84 17.62 -23.33
C SER A 78 2.74 16.68 -22.11
N CYS A 79 1.72 15.80 -22.09
CA CYS A 79 1.53 14.80 -21.04
C CYS A 79 2.68 13.78 -21.04
N ASP A 80 3.06 13.28 -22.22
CA ASP A 80 4.17 12.32 -22.40
C ASP A 80 5.50 12.90 -21.93
N LYS A 81 5.75 14.18 -22.22
CA LYS A 81 6.93 14.91 -21.74
C LYS A 81 6.94 15.02 -20.21
N ASN A 82 5.79 15.36 -19.62
CA ASN A 82 5.65 15.42 -18.16
C ASN A 82 5.86 14.04 -17.51
N HIS A 83 5.24 13.00 -18.05
CA HIS A 83 5.41 11.61 -17.63
C HIS A 83 6.89 11.20 -17.66
N CYS A 84 7.57 11.38 -18.81
CA CYS A 84 8.97 11.01 -18.97
C CYS A 84 9.87 11.75 -17.98
N SER A 85 9.62 13.04 -17.74
CA SER A 85 10.40 13.83 -16.79
C SER A 85 10.30 13.31 -15.35
N ARG A 86 9.14 12.74 -14.97
CA ARG A 86 8.87 12.24 -13.61
C ARG A 86 9.35 10.80 -13.40
N PHE A 87 9.14 9.92 -14.38
CA PHE A 87 9.31 8.48 -14.21
C PHE A 87 10.52 7.89 -14.96
N HIS A 88 11.09 8.63 -15.91
CA HIS A 88 12.22 8.17 -16.72
C HIS A 88 13.42 9.11 -16.67
N SER A 89 13.43 10.09 -15.76
CA SER A 89 14.62 10.90 -15.51
C SER A 89 15.82 9.97 -15.22
N PRO A 90 16.96 10.13 -15.92
CA PRO A 90 18.15 9.30 -15.71
C PRO A 90 18.69 9.42 -14.29
N GLN A 91 18.34 10.51 -13.61
CA GLN A 91 18.49 10.67 -12.17
C GLN A 91 17.15 10.33 -11.53
N TYR A 92 16.89 9.04 -11.31
CA TYR A 92 16.09 8.69 -10.15
C TYR A 92 16.97 9.13 -8.99
N PRO A 93 16.64 10.19 -8.22
CA PRO A 93 17.28 10.31 -6.94
C PRO A 93 16.85 9.05 -6.22
N TYR A 94 17.76 8.09 -6.13
CA TYR A 94 17.78 7.18 -5.01
C TYR A 94 17.90 8.10 -3.80
N ARG A 95 16.77 8.68 -3.38
CA ARG A 95 16.55 8.94 -1.98
C ARG A 95 16.50 7.51 -1.47
N PRO A 96 17.50 7.02 -0.71
CA PRO A 96 17.19 5.96 0.20
C PRO A 96 16.02 6.54 1.00
N GLN A 97 14.82 6.12 0.66
CA GLN A 97 13.69 6.28 1.54
C GLN A 97 14.06 5.32 2.66
N ARG A 98 14.96 5.77 3.55
CA ARG A 98 15.15 5.14 4.84
C ARG A 98 13.74 5.01 5.34
N HIS A 99 13.34 3.77 5.56
CA HIS A 99 12.02 3.46 6.08
C HIS A 99 11.80 4.45 7.24
N PRO A 100 10.62 5.10 7.40
CA PRO A 100 10.42 6.00 8.54
C PRO A 100 10.81 5.33 9.87
N LEU A 101 10.62 4.01 9.97
CA LEU A 101 11.07 3.15 11.08
C LEU A 101 12.60 2.94 11.20
N GLN A 102 13.42 3.40 10.25
CA GLN A 102 14.89 3.44 10.33
C GLN A 102 15.41 4.77 10.88
N GLN A 103 14.53 5.74 11.16
CA GLN A 103 14.86 6.80 12.10
C GLN A 103 14.81 6.16 13.49
N SER A 104 15.80 6.45 14.33
CA SER A 104 15.90 5.94 15.69
C SER A 104 14.71 6.44 16.51
N GLU A 105 13.58 5.75 16.42
CA GLU A 105 12.39 6.03 17.20
C GLU A 105 12.42 5.16 18.44
N ASN A 106 12.52 5.81 19.61
CA ASN A 106 12.39 5.13 20.89
C ASN A 106 11.00 4.51 20.97
N MET A 107 10.92 3.18 21.11
CA MET A 107 9.65 2.46 21.25
C MET A 107 9.26 2.34 22.72
N ASN A 108 8.03 2.75 23.05
CA ASN A 108 7.46 2.61 24.38
C ASN A 108 6.44 1.47 24.38
N ILE A 109 6.60 0.51 25.29
CA ILE A 109 5.70 -0.63 25.45
C ILE A 109 5.12 -0.61 26.86
N LEU A 110 3.80 -0.58 26.97
CA LEU A 110 3.10 -0.68 28.26
C LEU A 110 2.74 -2.15 28.51
N VAL A 111 3.15 -2.67 29.66
CA VAL A 111 2.89 -4.04 30.09
C VAL A 111 2.39 -4.06 31.53
N THR A 112 1.76 -5.17 31.92
CA THR A 112 1.42 -5.42 33.32
C THR A 112 2.68 -5.62 34.17
N PRO A 113 2.63 -5.44 35.50
CA PRO A 113 3.76 -5.78 36.36
C PRO A 113 4.15 -7.26 36.23
N GLY A 114 5.45 -7.54 36.15
CA GLY A 114 5.95 -8.88 35.88
C GLY A 114 7.42 -8.91 35.44
N THR A 115 7.90 -10.11 35.10
CA THR A 115 9.24 -10.32 34.55
C THR A 115 9.15 -10.58 33.05
N TYR A 116 9.90 -9.80 32.26
CA TYR A 116 9.88 -9.84 30.81
C TYR A 116 11.28 -10.05 30.24
N ALA A 117 11.37 -10.83 29.16
CA ALA A 117 12.56 -10.91 28.32
C ALA A 117 12.29 -10.11 27.05
N VAL A 118 13.10 -9.08 26.81
CA VAL A 118 13.01 -8.19 25.65
C VAL A 118 14.19 -8.48 24.74
N THR A 119 13.92 -8.96 23.53
CA THR A 119 14.93 -9.26 22.51
C THR A 119 14.81 -8.27 21.36
N ALA A 120 15.94 -7.70 20.94
CA ALA A 120 16.03 -6.85 19.77
C ALA A 120 17.05 -7.43 18.78
N GLY A 121 16.78 -7.29 17.48
CA GLY A 121 17.64 -7.78 16.40
C GLY A 121 17.52 -6.88 15.17
N ALA A 122 18.63 -6.71 14.44
CA ALA A 122 18.67 -5.90 13.23
C ALA A 122 18.38 -6.78 11.99
N TRP A 123 17.46 -6.33 11.13
CA TRP A 123 17.14 -7.05 9.90
C TRP A 123 18.39 -7.23 9.02
N GLY A 124 18.70 -8.48 8.67
CA GLY A 124 19.87 -8.83 7.84
C GLY A 124 21.20 -8.94 8.60
N ARG A 125 21.21 -8.83 9.93
CA ARG A 125 22.36 -9.19 10.79
C ARG A 125 22.00 -10.39 11.67
N ASP A 126 23.01 -11.17 12.01
CA ASP A 126 22.88 -12.29 12.96
C ASP A 126 23.03 -11.84 14.43
N SER A 127 23.17 -10.53 14.67
CA SER A 127 23.26 -9.95 16.01
C SER A 127 21.86 -9.77 16.63
N GLN A 128 21.65 -10.44 17.77
CA GLN A 128 20.49 -10.23 18.64
C GLN A 128 20.97 -9.97 20.07
N GLN A 129 20.26 -9.10 20.79
CA GLN A 129 20.54 -8.78 22.18
C GLN A 129 19.25 -8.93 22.99
N THR A 130 19.35 -9.64 24.14
CA THR A 130 18.21 -9.92 25.03
C THR A 130 18.47 -9.33 26.42
N HIS A 131 17.50 -8.59 26.95
CA HIS A 131 17.49 -8.10 28.32
C HIS A 131 16.32 -8.69 29.10
N VAL A 132 16.59 -9.16 30.33
CA VAL A 132 15.54 -9.60 31.27
C VAL A 132 15.30 -8.50 32.28
N VAL A 133 14.06 -8.04 32.38
CA VAL A 133 13.66 -6.92 33.24
C VAL A 133 12.49 -7.35 34.11
N ARG A 134 12.57 -7.01 35.39
CA ARG A 134 11.43 -7.09 36.31
C ARG A 134 10.82 -5.69 36.45
N LEU A 135 9.50 -5.59 36.26
CA LEU A 135 8.73 -4.35 36.32
C LEU A 135 7.74 -4.39 37.47
N ASP A 136 7.86 -3.43 38.38
CA ASP A 136 6.90 -3.16 39.45
C ASP A 136 5.82 -2.16 38.97
N PRO A 137 4.65 -2.07 39.64
CA PRO A 137 3.57 -1.17 39.23
C PRO A 137 4.01 0.31 39.15
N GLY A 138 3.78 0.94 38.00
CA GLY A 138 4.15 2.34 37.75
C GLY A 138 5.63 2.57 37.42
N GLN A 139 6.44 1.51 37.37
CA GLN A 139 7.85 1.59 36.99
C GLN A 139 8.00 1.72 35.47
N SER A 140 9.01 2.49 35.04
CA SER A 140 9.45 2.58 33.64
C SER A 140 10.94 2.24 33.56
N VAL A 141 11.33 1.43 32.57
CA VAL A 141 12.71 1.02 32.35
C VAL A 141 13.09 1.32 30.90
N ASN A 142 14.17 2.07 30.71
CA ASN A 142 14.75 2.32 29.39
C ASN A 142 15.75 1.21 29.08
N LEU A 143 15.65 0.63 27.89
CA LEU A 143 16.54 -0.40 27.40
C LEU A 143 17.23 0.09 26.13
N ASP A 144 18.56 0.07 26.15
CA ASP A 144 19.40 0.41 25.00
C ASP A 144 19.97 -0.88 24.40
N PHE A 145 19.76 -1.07 23.10
CA PHE A 145 20.26 -2.22 22.36
C PHE A 145 21.33 -1.77 21.35
N ASN A 146 22.52 -2.35 21.43
CA ASN A 146 23.63 -2.11 20.51
C ASN A 146 23.68 -3.25 19.48
N LEU A 147 22.97 -3.08 18.35
CA LEU A 147 22.76 -4.11 17.32
C LEU A 147 23.59 -3.92 16.05
#